data_AF-A0AAN4Z6Z3-F1
#
_entry.id   AF-A0AAN4Z6Z3-F1
#
_cell.length_a   1.000
_cell.length_b   1.000
_cell.length_c   1.000
_cell.angle_alpha   90.00
_cell.angle_beta   90.00
_cell.angle_gamma   90.00
#
_symmetry.space_group_name_H-M   'P 1'
#
loop_
_entity.id
_entity.type
_entity.pdbx_description
1 polymer ?
#
loop_
_entity_poly.entity_id
_entity_poly.type
_entity_poly.pdbx_seq_one_letter_code
_entity_poly.pdbx_strand_id
1 'polypeptide(L)'
;SLVLYISIMLFPEHSRRFVFLAAFFAQSLAEGSLIVVRSFVPRVSSRKERQAAYGIINGAMMLSILAGPGIQLSVGALPAADIFPWLHLIAFTYPIWIGLVLCLIATVIIISLNEPPPIAESSSHGSFSVYMTMAFEQLSGMDKVALGFVFFVKIVSSICFSALISAFVAFMKTILNRNEDDAMMYVAGSQAVVGVVSILTVALFVFTPVGRIRASPVLFFALACYGLVYLYSYPWPHISEPIVIMNGTLNPYGCNVNELAWCAHQSHVR
;
A
#
# COMPACT_ATOMS: atom_id res chain seq x y z
N SER A 1 6.63 1.75 14.80
CA SER A 1 5.38 1.16 14.31
C SER A 1 5.28 -0.33 14.68
N LEU A 2 6.10 -1.22 14.11
CA LEU A 2 6.02 -2.68 14.33
C LEU A 2 6.16 -3.12 15.80
N VAL A 3 7.06 -2.50 16.56
CA VAL A 3 7.21 -2.76 18.01
C VAL A 3 5.94 -2.41 18.79
N LEU A 4 5.28 -1.29 18.48
CA LEU A 4 4.01 -0.90 19.12
C LEU A 4 2.88 -1.88 18.78
N TYR A 5 2.89 -2.40 17.55
CA TYR A 5 1.91 -3.39 17.12
C TYR A 5 2.09 -4.72 17.86
N ILE A 6 3.32 -5.23 17.98
CA ILE A 6 3.61 -6.48 18.71
C ILE A 6 3.25 -6.32 20.20
N SER A 7 3.53 -5.16 20.78
CA SER A 7 3.21 -4.88 22.18
C SER A 7 1.72 -4.70 22.46
N ILE A 8 0.83 -4.71 21.45
CA ILE A 8 -0.61 -4.50 21.65
C ILE A 8 -1.23 -5.56 22.58
N MET A 9 -0.71 -6.79 22.54
CA MET A 9 -1.21 -7.89 23.36
C MET A 9 -0.84 -7.75 24.85
N LEU A 10 0.18 -6.94 25.17
CA LEU A 10 0.58 -6.65 26.56
C LEU A 10 -0.37 -5.66 27.25
N PHE A 11 -1.18 -4.91 26.48
CA PHE A 11 -2.09 -3.91 27.03
C PHE A 11 -3.49 -4.48 27.32
N PRO A 12 -4.18 -3.96 28.38
CA PRO A 12 -5.56 -4.31 28.69
C PRO A 12 -6.51 -4.01 27.52
N GLU A 13 -7.58 -4.81 27.38
CA GLU A 13 -8.49 -4.78 26.22
C GLU A 13 -9.03 -3.38 25.89
N HIS A 14 -9.39 -2.59 26.91
CA HIS A 14 -9.90 -1.22 26.74
C HIS A 14 -8.89 -0.24 26.10
N SER A 15 -7.59 -0.49 26.28
CA SER A 15 -6.51 0.39 25.79
C SER A 15 -5.98 -0.02 24.42
N ARG A 16 -6.27 -1.24 23.94
CA ARG A 16 -5.73 -1.78 22.67
C ARG A 16 -6.05 -0.91 21.46
N ARG A 17 -7.27 -0.34 21.40
CA ARG A 17 -7.70 0.56 20.31
C ARG A 17 -6.81 1.81 20.18
N PHE A 18 -6.38 2.38 21.31
CA PHE A 18 -5.53 3.58 21.30
C PHE A 18 -4.09 3.25 20.91
N VAL A 19 -3.59 2.09 21.33
CA VAL A 19 -2.27 1.58 20.92
C VAL A 19 -2.24 1.29 19.41
N PHE A 20 -3.32 0.71 18.88
CA PHE A 20 -3.48 0.48 17.44
C PHE A 20 -3.49 1.80 16.65
N LEU A 21 -4.24 2.79 17.10
CA LEU A 21 -4.25 4.13 16.51
C LEU A 21 -2.86 4.78 16.54
N ALA A 22 -2.14 4.66 17.66
CA ALA A 22 -0.77 5.16 17.78
C ALA A 22 0.21 4.44 16.84
N ALA A 23 0.06 3.12 16.64
CA ALA A 23 0.85 2.36 15.68
C ALA A 23 0.59 2.83 14.25
N PHE A 24 -0.68 3.05 13.88
CA PHE A 24 -1.06 3.62 12.58
C PHE A 24 -0.51 5.02 12.37
N PHE A 25 -0.59 5.89 13.38
CA PHE A 25 0.00 7.22 13.32
C PHE A 25 1.52 7.17 13.09
N ALA A 26 2.22 6.30 13.82
CA ALA A 26 3.66 6.08 13.64
C ALA A 26 3.99 5.51 12.25
N GLN A 27 3.13 4.65 11.69
CA GLN A 27 3.29 4.15 10.33
C GLN A 27 3.17 5.26 9.30
N SER A 28 2.17 6.15 9.44
CA SER A 28 1.99 7.30 8.54
C SER A 28 3.17 8.26 8.61
N LEU A 29 3.73 8.49 9.80
CA LEU A 29 4.94 9.30 9.96
C LEU A 29 6.15 8.66 9.25
N ALA A 30 6.29 7.34 9.36
CA ALA A 30 7.33 6.60 8.67
C ALA A 30 7.16 6.67 7.14
N GLU A 31 5.94 6.55 6.62
CA GLU A 31 5.66 6.69 5.18
C GLU A 31 6.06 8.09 4.66
N GLY A 32 5.84 9.13 5.47
CA GLY A 32 6.28 10.49 5.17
C GLY A 32 7.80 10.61 4.96
N SER A 33 8.61 9.79 5.63
CA SER A 33 10.07 9.79 5.49
C SER A 33 10.56 9.28 4.13
N LEU A 34 9.75 8.53 3.37
CA LEU A 34 10.10 8.10 2.01
C LEU A 34 10.34 9.29 1.06
N ILE A 35 9.84 10.48 1.38
CA ILE A 35 10.12 11.68 0.59
C ILE A 35 11.62 12.01 0.58
N VAL A 36 12.34 11.72 1.67
CA VAL A 36 13.79 11.94 1.80
C VAL A 36 14.56 11.00 0.88
N VAL A 37 14.16 9.73 0.83
CA VAL A 37 14.77 8.76 -0.10
C VAL A 37 14.55 9.20 -1.55
N ARG A 38 13.34 9.67 -1.90
CA ARG A 38 13.01 10.18 -3.24
C ARG A 38 13.74 11.47 -3.61
N SER A 39 14.08 12.31 -2.63
CA SER A 39 14.87 13.52 -2.84
C SER A 39 16.38 13.26 -2.86
N PHE A 40 16.83 12.11 -2.37
CA PHE A 40 18.22 11.67 -2.46
C PHE A 40 18.59 11.15 -3.86
N VAL A 41 17.69 10.41 -4.53
CA VAL A 41 17.85 9.91 -5.92
C VAL A 41 18.45 10.94 -6.88
N PRO A 42 17.91 12.17 -6.98
CA PRO A 42 18.45 13.14 -7.91
C PRO A 42 19.79 13.76 -7.51
N ARG A 43 20.18 13.62 -6.23
CA ARG A 43 21.49 14.07 -5.74
C ARG A 43 22.60 13.13 -6.19
N VAL A 44 22.29 11.84 -6.32
CA VAL A 44 23.26 10.79 -6.69
C VAL A 44 23.15 10.31 -8.14
N SER A 45 22.09 10.69 -8.88
CA SER A 45 21.86 10.27 -10.27
C SER A 45 22.02 11.39 -11.28
N SER A 46 22.56 11.05 -12.45
CA SER A 46 22.68 11.96 -13.60
C SER A 46 21.31 12.24 -14.24
N ARG A 47 21.13 13.42 -14.87
CA ARG A 47 19.86 13.80 -15.55
C ARG A 47 19.35 12.76 -16.55
N LYS A 48 20.26 12.05 -17.24
CA LYS A 48 19.93 11.01 -18.22
C LYS A 48 19.45 9.70 -17.57
N GLU A 49 19.89 9.41 -16.35
CA GLU A 49 19.63 8.15 -15.65
C GLU A 49 18.55 8.28 -14.57
N ARG A 50 18.19 9.51 -14.23
CA ARG A 50 17.21 9.85 -13.18
C ARG A 50 15.87 9.13 -13.35
N GLN A 51 15.40 9.00 -14.59
CA GLN A 51 14.16 8.28 -14.88
C GLN A 51 14.28 6.78 -14.59
N ALA A 52 15.42 6.16 -14.92
CA ALA A 52 15.69 4.76 -14.60
C ALA A 52 15.86 4.56 -13.09
N ALA A 53 16.54 5.47 -12.39
CA ALA A 53 16.70 5.44 -10.95
C ALA A 53 15.36 5.54 -10.20
N TYR A 54 14.47 6.45 -10.62
CA TYR A 54 13.09 6.50 -10.09
C TYR A 54 12.28 5.25 -10.46
N GLY A 55 12.51 4.67 -11.64
CA GLY A 55 11.93 3.39 -12.04
C GLY A 55 12.32 2.25 -11.09
N ILE A 56 13.60 2.13 -10.74
CA ILE A 56 14.12 1.12 -9.82
C ILE A 56 13.53 1.29 -8.42
N ILE A 57 13.45 2.52 -7.91
CA ILE A 57 12.88 2.79 -6.57
C ILE A 57 11.39 2.47 -6.52
N ASN A 58 10.63 2.85 -7.55
CA ASN A 58 9.23 2.46 -7.63
C ASN A 58 9.09 0.93 -7.83
N GLY A 59 10.02 0.28 -8.53
CA GLY A 59 10.10 -1.17 -8.66
C GLY A 59 10.32 -1.87 -7.31
N ALA A 60 11.21 -1.34 -6.48
CA ALA A 60 11.43 -1.83 -5.12
C ALA A 60 10.17 -1.69 -4.24
N MET A 61 9.42 -0.58 -4.40
CA MET A 61 8.12 -0.42 -3.75
C MET A 61 7.10 -1.48 -4.22
N MET A 62 7.03 -1.78 -5.52
CA MET A 62 6.15 -2.84 -6.04
C MET A 62 6.56 -4.23 -5.53
N LEU A 63 7.87 -4.49 -5.42
CA LEU A 63 8.38 -5.73 -4.83
C LEU A 63 7.98 -5.86 -3.36
N SER A 64 8.00 -4.77 -2.60
CA SER A 64 7.51 -4.75 -1.22
C SER A 64 6.01 -5.09 -1.13
N ILE A 65 5.20 -4.54 -2.03
CA ILE A 65 3.76 -4.85 -2.13
C ILE A 65 3.53 -6.33 -2.45
N LEU A 66 4.39 -6.98 -3.24
CA LEU A 66 4.35 -8.43 -3.48
C LEU A 66 4.82 -9.24 -2.26
N ALA A 67 5.86 -8.78 -1.58
CA ALA A 67 6.47 -9.50 -0.47
C ALA A 67 5.50 -9.67 0.71
N GLY A 68 4.66 -8.67 1.00
CA GLY A 68 3.67 -8.74 2.09
C GLY A 68 2.72 -9.95 1.97
N PRO A 69 1.91 -10.02 0.90
CA PRO A 69 1.04 -11.15 0.61
C PRO A 69 1.80 -12.47 0.42
N GLY A 70 3.00 -12.44 -0.17
CA GLY A 70 3.84 -13.63 -0.31
C GLY A 70 4.23 -14.25 1.05
N ILE A 71 4.64 -13.41 2.00
CA ILE A 71 4.89 -13.82 3.39
C ILE A 71 3.60 -14.32 4.04
N GLN A 72 2.49 -13.62 3.84
CA GLN A 72 1.19 -13.99 4.40
C GLN A 72 0.69 -15.35 3.92
N LEU A 73 0.87 -15.68 2.64
CA LEU A 73 0.56 -17.00 2.08
C LEU A 73 1.49 -18.09 2.62
N SER A 74 2.78 -17.77 2.78
CA SER A 74 3.78 -18.72 3.29
C SER A 74 3.51 -19.11 4.75
N VAL A 75 2.99 -18.16 5.54
CA VAL A 75 2.69 -18.37 6.95
C VAL A 75 1.24 -18.78 7.20
N GLY A 76 0.32 -18.51 6.28
CA GLY A 76 -1.10 -18.92 6.42
C GLY A 76 -1.31 -20.42 6.59
N ALA A 77 -0.34 -21.25 6.19
CA ALA A 77 -0.37 -22.70 6.37
C ALA A 77 0.23 -23.20 7.71
N LEU A 78 0.80 -22.30 8.53
CA LEU A 78 1.42 -22.69 9.81
C LEU A 78 0.37 -22.78 10.91
N PRO A 79 0.38 -23.86 11.73
CA PRO A 79 -0.53 -23.98 12.87
C PRO A 79 -0.24 -22.89 13.91
N ALA A 80 -1.30 -22.38 14.54
CA ALA A 80 -1.16 -21.43 15.63
C ALA A 80 -0.31 -22.04 16.76
N ALA A 81 0.73 -21.34 17.18
CA ALA A 81 1.65 -21.81 18.20
C ALA A 81 1.65 -20.85 19.40
N ASP A 82 1.19 -21.36 20.54
CA ASP A 82 1.26 -20.64 21.81
C ASP A 82 2.61 -20.94 22.47
N ILE A 83 3.61 -20.13 22.17
CA ILE A 83 4.97 -20.32 22.71
C ILE A 83 5.07 -19.75 24.14
N PHE A 84 4.38 -18.64 24.43
CA PHE A 84 4.35 -18.00 25.75
C PHE A 84 2.94 -17.46 26.08
N PRO A 85 2.57 -17.31 27.38
CA PRO A 85 1.26 -16.78 27.80
C PRO A 85 0.98 -15.32 27.39
N TRP A 86 1.98 -14.60 26.88
CA TRP A 86 1.86 -13.25 26.32
C TRP A 86 2.14 -13.21 24.81
N LEU A 87 2.46 -14.36 24.20
CA LEU A 87 2.84 -14.49 22.80
C LEU A 87 2.02 -15.60 22.13
N HIS A 88 0.81 -15.23 21.70
CA HIS A 88 -0.02 -16.05 20.84
C HIS A 88 0.40 -15.81 19.38
N LEU A 89 1.10 -16.77 18.77
CA LEU A 89 1.43 -16.70 17.36
C LEU A 89 0.24 -17.18 16.53
N ILE A 90 -0.61 -16.24 16.17
CA ILE A 90 -1.68 -16.42 15.20
C ILE A 90 -1.18 -16.03 13.80
N ALA A 91 -1.87 -16.51 12.75
CA ALA A 91 -1.54 -16.24 11.35
C ALA A 91 -1.32 -14.73 11.04
N PHE A 92 -1.95 -13.84 11.80
CA PHE A 92 -1.83 -12.38 11.69
C PHE A 92 -0.56 -11.80 12.32
N THR A 93 0.04 -12.47 13.30
CA THR A 93 1.18 -11.94 14.08
C THR A 93 2.52 -12.33 13.45
N TYR A 94 2.61 -13.46 12.76
CA TYR A 94 3.84 -13.91 12.12
C TYR A 94 4.42 -12.94 11.06
N PRO A 95 3.63 -12.37 10.12
CA PRO A 95 4.17 -11.44 9.12
C PRO A 95 4.79 -10.19 9.76
N ILE A 96 4.30 -9.81 10.94
CA ILE A 96 4.74 -8.62 11.68
C ILE A 96 6.10 -8.85 12.32
N TRP A 97 6.32 -10.05 12.87
CA TRP A 97 7.64 -10.46 13.38
C TRP A 97 8.67 -10.55 12.26
N ILE A 98 8.31 -11.14 11.12
CA ILE A 98 9.18 -11.19 9.93
C ILE A 98 9.52 -9.77 9.47
N GLY A 99 8.52 -8.89 9.41
CA GLY A 99 8.73 -7.47 9.08
C GLY A 99 9.66 -6.77 10.05
N LEU A 100 9.56 -7.04 11.36
CA LEU A 100 10.46 -6.47 12.36
C LEU A 100 11.92 -6.88 12.13
N VAL A 101 12.15 -8.17 11.88
CA VAL A 101 13.49 -8.70 11.58
C VAL A 101 14.06 -8.07 10.32
N LEU A 102 13.25 -7.98 9.25
CA LEU A 102 13.67 -7.32 8.00
C LEU A 102 14.00 -5.84 8.21
N CYS A 103 13.24 -5.11 9.03
CA CYS A 103 13.56 -3.72 9.38
C CYS A 103 14.86 -3.60 10.17
N LEU A 104 15.16 -4.52 11.08
CA LEU A 104 16.42 -4.53 11.83
C LEU A 104 17.61 -4.80 10.90
N ILE A 105 17.48 -5.79 10.01
CA ILE A 105 18.51 -6.11 9.02
C ILE A 105 18.75 -4.91 8.10
N ALA A 106 17.69 -4.30 7.57
CA ALA A 106 17.81 -3.11 6.72
C ALA A 106 18.49 -1.94 7.45
N THR A 107 18.17 -1.71 8.73
CA THR A 107 18.81 -0.68 9.54
C THR A 107 20.30 -0.93 9.70
N VAL A 108 20.71 -2.18 9.98
CA VAL A 108 22.13 -2.56 10.08
C VAL A 108 22.86 -2.34 8.76
N ILE A 109 22.25 -2.70 7.63
CA ILE A 109 22.82 -2.48 6.30
C ILE A 109 23.02 -0.99 6.03
N ILE A 110 22.01 -0.16 6.33
CA ILE A 110 22.08 1.29 6.13
C ILE A 110 23.19 1.92 6.97
N ILE A 111 23.31 1.55 8.25
CA ILE A 111 24.38 2.06 9.13
C ILE A 111 25.77 1.64 8.62
N SER A 112 25.88 0.48 7.98
CA SER A 112 27.14 -0.05 7.46
C SER A 112 27.54 0.58 6.11
N LEU A 113 26.64 1.29 5.44
CA LEU A 113 26.90 1.97 4.17
C LEU A 113 27.41 3.39 4.44
N ASN A 114 28.60 3.71 3.95
CA ASN A 114 29.11 5.07 4.01
C ASN A 114 28.31 5.97 3.06
N GLU A 115 27.72 7.04 3.60
CA GLU A 115 27.05 8.04 2.78
C GLU A 115 28.07 8.72 1.85
N PRO A 116 27.76 8.89 0.55
CA PRO A 116 28.58 9.72 -0.31
C PRO A 116 28.59 11.16 0.25
N PRO A 117 29.74 11.84 0.24
CA PRO A 117 29.86 13.15 0.85
C PRO A 117 28.81 14.10 0.26
N PRO A 118 28.11 14.89 1.09
CA PRO A 118 27.15 15.86 0.59
C PRO A 118 27.87 16.80 -0.39
N ILE A 119 27.26 17.04 -1.56
CA ILE A 119 27.69 18.13 -2.43
C ILE A 119 27.72 19.37 -1.54
N ALA A 120 28.86 20.06 -1.45
CA ALA A 120 29.08 21.17 -0.55
C ALA A 120 28.00 22.25 -0.73
N GLU A 121 26.91 22.14 0.02
CA GLU A 121 25.95 23.21 0.22
C GLU A 121 26.61 24.15 1.23
N SER A 122 26.77 25.41 0.83
CA SER A 122 27.26 26.48 1.69
C SER A 122 26.59 26.37 3.06
N SER A 123 27.39 26.14 4.09
CA SER A 123 26.96 26.04 5.48
C SER A 123 26.14 27.26 5.87
N SER A 124 24.81 27.16 5.78
CA SER A 124 23.91 28.10 6.43
C SER A 124 23.04 27.28 7.36
N HIS A 125 23.14 27.57 8.65
CA HIS A 125 22.12 27.26 9.65
C HIS A 125 20.83 28.00 9.26
N GLY A 126 20.17 27.54 8.20
CA GLY A 126 18.93 28.13 7.71
C GLY A 126 17.80 27.78 8.66
N SER A 127 17.11 28.80 9.18
CA SER A 127 15.83 28.60 9.88
C SER A 127 14.86 27.82 8.96
N PHE A 128 13.99 26.98 9.54
CA PHE A 128 12.95 26.25 8.80
C PHE A 128 12.14 27.16 7.85
N SER A 129 11.95 28.43 8.23
CA SER A 129 11.30 29.44 7.40
C SER A 129 12.02 29.69 6.07
N VAL A 130 13.36 29.66 6.04
CA VAL A 130 14.17 29.90 4.84
C VAL A 130 14.04 28.75 3.84
N TYR A 131 14.07 27.50 4.34
CA TYR A 131 13.83 26.32 3.50
C TYR A 131 12.40 26.32 2.94
N MET A 132 11.41 26.74 3.74
CA MET A 132 10.03 26.84 3.32
C MET A 132 9.83 27.92 2.24
N THR A 133 10.47 29.08 2.37
CA THR A 133 10.43 30.13 1.34
C THR A 133 11.09 29.68 0.04
N MET A 134 12.25 28.99 0.11
CA MET A 134 12.91 28.43 -1.07
C MET A 134 12.04 27.38 -1.77
N ALA A 135 11.39 26.50 -1.01
CA ALA A 135 10.45 25.52 -1.57
C ALA A 135 9.25 26.20 -2.24
N PHE A 136 8.73 27.27 -1.64
CA PHE A 136 7.60 28.03 -2.19
C PHE A 136 7.98 28.79 -3.47
N GLU A 137 9.19 29.34 -3.52
CA GLU A 137 9.72 30.02 -4.70
C GLU A 137 9.96 29.03 -5.86
N GLN A 138 10.53 27.86 -5.57
CA GLN A 138 10.65 26.76 -6.54
C GLN A 138 9.28 26.30 -7.05
N LEU A 139 8.28 26.19 -6.17
CA LEU A 139 6.92 25.81 -6.54
C LEU A 139 6.26 26.88 -7.43
N SER A 140 6.47 28.16 -7.12
CA SER A 140 5.93 29.30 -7.87
C SER A 140 6.53 29.41 -9.28
N GLY A 141 7.78 28.96 -9.45
CA GLY A 141 8.49 28.94 -10.73
C GLY A 141 8.12 27.76 -11.65
N MET A 142 7.38 26.76 -11.17
CA MET A 142 6.90 25.65 -11.99
C MET A 142 5.63 26.03 -12.76
N ASP A 143 5.38 25.37 -13.89
CA ASP A 143 4.11 25.51 -14.61
C ASP A 143 2.94 25.08 -13.71
N LYS A 144 2.15 26.06 -13.27
CA LYS A 144 1.05 25.89 -12.33
C LYS A 144 -0.05 24.98 -12.88
N VAL A 145 -0.25 24.97 -14.20
CA VAL A 145 -1.27 24.14 -14.86
C VAL A 145 -0.83 22.68 -14.86
N ALA A 146 0.42 22.41 -15.27
CA ALA A 146 0.97 21.06 -15.25
C ALA A 146 1.08 20.50 -13.82
N LEU A 147 1.48 21.34 -12.87
CA LEU A 147 1.56 20.99 -11.46
C LEU A 147 0.18 20.61 -10.90
N GLY A 148 -0.84 21.45 -11.14
CA GLY A 148 -2.22 21.19 -10.72
C GLY A 148 -2.76 19.87 -11.30
N PHE A 149 -2.50 19.61 -12.58
CA PHE A 149 -2.90 18.37 -13.23
C PHE A 149 -2.24 17.13 -12.60
N VAL A 150 -0.93 17.18 -12.33
CA VAL A 150 -0.21 16.07 -11.69
C VAL A 150 -0.72 15.82 -10.26
N PHE A 151 -0.97 16.88 -9.49
CA PHE A 151 -1.58 16.74 -8.16
C PHE A 151 -2.95 16.09 -8.23
N PHE A 152 -3.81 16.54 -9.14
CA PHE A 152 -5.15 15.98 -9.32
C PHE A 152 -5.09 14.48 -9.64
N VAL A 153 -4.30 14.09 -10.63
CA VAL A 153 -4.13 12.67 -11.01
C VAL A 153 -3.59 11.84 -9.84
N LYS A 154 -2.66 12.39 -9.04
CA LYS A 154 -2.10 11.69 -7.89
C LYS A 154 -3.11 11.52 -6.75
N ILE A 155 -3.94 12.54 -6.49
CA ILE A 155 -5.02 12.47 -5.49
C ILE A 155 -6.05 11.41 -5.89
N VAL A 156 -6.54 11.47 -7.13
CA VAL A 156 -7.56 10.54 -7.65
C VAL A 156 -7.06 9.09 -7.59
N SER A 157 -5.83 8.84 -8.08
CA SER A 157 -5.23 7.49 -8.04
C SER A 157 -5.02 6.98 -6.61
N SER A 158 -4.57 7.83 -5.68
CA SER A 158 -4.30 7.41 -4.29
C SER A 158 -5.57 7.12 -3.50
N ILE A 159 -6.63 7.94 -3.69
CA ILE A 159 -7.92 7.71 -3.02
C ILE A 159 -8.54 6.41 -3.53
N CYS A 160 -8.52 6.20 -4.85
CA CYS A 160 -9.05 4.98 -5.46
C CYS A 160 -8.35 3.73 -4.90
N PHE A 161 -7.01 3.74 -4.87
CA PHE A 161 -6.24 2.62 -4.33
C PHE A 161 -6.55 2.36 -2.84
N SER A 162 -6.59 3.41 -2.02
CA SER A 162 -6.86 3.30 -0.58
C SER A 162 -8.29 2.82 -0.27
N ALA A 163 -9.28 3.29 -1.03
CA ALA A 163 -10.67 2.85 -0.87
C ALA A 163 -10.84 1.38 -1.25
N LEU A 164 -10.25 0.96 -2.37
CA LEU A 164 -10.29 -0.42 -2.83
C LEU A 164 -9.65 -1.35 -1.81
N ILE A 165 -8.42 -1.07 -1.36
CA ILE A 165 -7.70 -1.97 -0.44
C ILE A 165 -8.42 -2.11 0.92
N SER A 166 -9.04 -1.03 1.41
CA SER A 166 -9.76 -1.03 2.68
C SER A 166 -11.06 -1.82 2.62
N ALA A 167 -11.76 -1.77 1.50
CA ALA A 167 -13.03 -2.47 1.32
C ALA A 167 -12.87 -3.94 0.91
N PHE A 168 -11.73 -4.30 0.32
CA PHE A 168 -11.53 -5.57 -0.38
C PHE A 168 -11.76 -6.81 0.51
N VAL A 169 -11.23 -6.82 1.74
CA VAL A 169 -11.35 -7.97 2.66
C VAL A 169 -12.80 -8.21 3.08
N ALA A 170 -13.53 -7.13 3.41
CA ALA A 170 -14.93 -7.22 3.81
C ALA A 170 -15.83 -7.69 2.65
N PHE A 171 -15.56 -7.22 1.43
CA PHE A 171 -16.26 -7.69 0.24
C PHE A 171 -15.96 -9.16 -0.08
N MET A 172 -14.70 -9.59 -0.01
CA MET A 172 -14.35 -10.99 -0.28
C MET A 172 -14.99 -11.96 0.73
N LYS A 173 -15.03 -11.59 2.02
CA LYS A 173 -15.69 -12.38 3.06
C LYS A 173 -17.17 -12.59 2.74
N THR A 174 -17.88 -11.51 2.39
CA THR A 174 -19.33 -11.52 2.15
C THR A 174 -19.70 -12.22 0.84
N ILE A 175 -18.90 -12.08 -0.21
CA ILE A 175 -19.14 -12.72 -1.52
C ILE A 175 -18.85 -14.23 -1.46
N LEU A 176 -17.74 -14.62 -0.84
CA LEU A 176 -17.35 -16.03 -0.80
C LEU A 176 -18.10 -16.82 0.28
N ASN A 177 -18.80 -16.16 1.22
CA ASN A 177 -19.45 -16.78 2.37
C ASN A 177 -18.49 -17.76 3.09
N ARG A 178 -17.24 -17.31 3.24
CA ARG A 178 -16.14 -18.08 3.83
C ARG A 178 -15.64 -17.42 5.11
N ASN A 179 -14.93 -18.21 5.91
CA ASN A 179 -14.23 -17.74 7.09
C ASN A 179 -13.23 -16.62 6.76
N GLU A 180 -12.89 -15.83 7.77
CA GLU A 180 -11.96 -14.70 7.62
C GLU A 180 -10.57 -15.16 7.16
N ASP A 181 -10.11 -16.32 7.64
CA ASP A 181 -8.82 -16.90 7.26
C ASP A 181 -8.78 -17.30 5.77
N ASP A 182 -9.84 -17.96 5.29
CA ASP A 182 -9.98 -18.35 3.88
C ASP A 182 -10.05 -17.11 2.97
N ALA A 183 -10.87 -16.12 3.35
CA ALA A 183 -11.02 -14.87 2.59
C ALA A 183 -9.70 -14.10 2.52
N MET A 184 -8.94 -14.07 3.61
CA MET A 184 -7.62 -13.45 3.66
C MET A 184 -6.62 -14.15 2.74
N MET A 185 -6.65 -15.48 2.64
CA MET A 185 -5.81 -16.22 1.70
C MET A 185 -6.14 -15.90 0.23
N TYR A 186 -7.42 -15.78 -0.13
CA TYR A 186 -7.81 -15.34 -1.47
C TYR A 186 -7.36 -13.91 -1.77
N VAL A 187 -7.50 -13.01 -0.81
CA VAL A 187 -7.01 -11.63 -0.93
C VAL A 187 -5.51 -11.62 -1.15
N ALA A 188 -4.75 -12.33 -0.32
CA ALA A 188 -3.30 -12.41 -0.44
C ALA A 188 -2.87 -13.02 -1.79
N GLY A 189 -3.56 -14.07 -2.27
CA GLY A 189 -3.34 -14.65 -3.59
C GLY A 189 -3.55 -13.65 -4.73
N SER A 190 -4.67 -12.90 -4.69
CA SER A 190 -4.96 -11.89 -5.70
C SER A 190 -3.94 -10.74 -5.71
N GLN A 191 -3.51 -10.28 -4.53
CA GLN A 191 -2.49 -9.24 -4.41
C GLN A 191 -1.12 -9.73 -4.88
N ALA A 192 -0.80 -11.01 -4.70
CA ALA A 192 0.42 -11.59 -5.24
C ALA A 192 0.44 -11.56 -6.78
N VAL A 193 -0.68 -11.92 -7.43
CA VAL A 193 -0.79 -11.83 -8.90
C VAL A 193 -0.62 -10.39 -9.38
N VAL A 194 -1.28 -9.44 -8.72
CA VAL A 194 -1.13 -8.00 -9.03
C VAL A 194 0.31 -7.52 -8.83
N GLY A 195 0.98 -7.99 -7.78
CA GLY A 195 2.38 -7.69 -7.51
C GLY A 195 3.31 -8.18 -8.63
N VAL A 196 3.12 -9.42 -9.12
CA VAL A 196 3.89 -9.97 -10.25
C VAL A 196 3.69 -9.14 -11.52
N VAL A 197 2.44 -8.82 -11.87
CA VAL A 197 2.11 -7.98 -13.04
C VAL A 197 2.76 -6.59 -12.92
N SER A 198 2.77 -6.03 -11.71
CA SER A 198 3.38 -4.73 -11.45
C SER A 198 4.90 -4.75 -11.61
N ILE A 199 5.58 -5.79 -11.12
CA ILE A 199 7.03 -5.97 -11.31
C ILE A 199 7.37 -6.16 -12.78
N LEU A 200 6.61 -6.96 -13.51
CA LEU A 200 6.79 -7.15 -14.95
C LEU A 200 6.63 -5.82 -15.70
N THR A 201 5.64 -5.02 -15.32
CA THR A 201 5.41 -3.69 -15.91
C THR A 201 6.60 -2.76 -15.64
N VAL A 202 7.11 -2.70 -14.41
CA VAL A 202 8.28 -1.87 -14.09
C VAL A 202 9.53 -2.39 -14.81
N ALA A 203 9.76 -3.69 -14.86
CA ALA A 203 10.87 -4.30 -15.57
C ALA A 203 10.82 -3.94 -17.06
N LEU A 204 9.65 -4.00 -17.69
CA LEU A 204 9.46 -3.53 -19.06
C LEU A 204 9.85 -2.04 -19.16
N PHE A 205 9.31 -1.16 -18.31
CA PHE A 205 9.65 0.27 -18.36
C PHE A 205 11.13 0.59 -18.17
N VAL A 206 11.85 -0.20 -17.35
CA VAL A 206 13.28 0.01 -17.06
C VAL A 206 14.17 -0.57 -18.17
N PHE A 207 13.86 -1.77 -18.68
CA PHE A 207 14.72 -2.48 -19.64
C PHE A 207 14.38 -2.20 -21.10
N THR A 208 13.18 -1.70 -21.43
CA THR A 208 12.83 -1.29 -22.80
C THR A 208 12.90 0.22 -23.00
N PRO A 209 13.14 0.69 -24.24
CA PRO A 209 13.16 2.12 -24.57
C PRO A 209 11.80 2.83 -24.42
N VAL A 210 10.77 2.15 -23.90
CA VAL A 210 9.44 2.70 -23.55
C VAL A 210 9.55 3.88 -22.59
N GLY A 211 10.62 3.96 -21.78
CA GLY A 211 10.93 5.15 -20.97
C GLY A 211 11.10 6.45 -21.77
N ARG A 212 11.33 6.40 -23.09
CA ARG A 212 11.45 7.60 -23.95
C ARG A 212 10.11 8.12 -24.48
N ILE A 213 8.99 7.45 -24.16
CA ILE A 213 7.66 7.89 -24.60
C ILE A 213 7.28 9.17 -23.83
N ARG A 214 6.63 10.11 -24.53
CA ARG A 214 6.11 11.34 -23.93
C ARG A 214 5.15 10.98 -22.77
N ALA A 215 5.27 11.68 -21.64
CA ALA A 215 4.47 11.39 -20.45
C ALA A 215 2.95 11.56 -20.65
N SER A 216 2.54 12.46 -21.54
CA SER A 216 1.13 12.79 -21.80
C SER A 216 0.28 11.57 -22.25
N PRO A 217 0.61 10.84 -23.33
CA PRO A 217 -0.16 9.65 -23.74
C PRO A 217 -0.15 8.53 -22.69
N VAL A 218 0.95 8.37 -21.94
CA VAL A 218 1.04 7.36 -20.87
C VAL A 218 0.08 7.71 -19.72
N LEU A 219 -0.02 8.98 -19.36
CA LEU A 219 -0.97 9.46 -18.35
C LEU A 219 -2.42 9.25 -18.80
N PHE A 220 -2.75 9.58 -20.05
CA PHE A 220 -4.09 9.31 -20.60
C PHE A 220 -4.43 7.82 -20.61
N PHE A 221 -3.49 6.97 -21.00
CA PHE A 221 -3.65 5.53 -20.95
C PHE A 221 -3.90 5.04 -19.51
N ALA A 222 -3.12 5.51 -18.55
CA ALA A 222 -3.30 5.16 -17.13
C ALA A 222 -4.69 5.59 -16.61
N LEU A 223 -5.12 6.82 -16.91
CA LEU A 223 -6.45 7.33 -16.58
C LEU A 223 -7.56 6.48 -17.21
N ALA A 224 -7.41 6.10 -18.48
CA ALA A 224 -8.36 5.22 -19.16
C ALA A 224 -8.44 3.84 -18.48
N CYS A 225 -7.30 3.24 -18.14
CA CYS A 225 -7.25 1.98 -17.39
C CYS A 225 -7.95 2.08 -16.03
N TYR A 226 -7.71 3.15 -15.27
CA TYR A 226 -8.42 3.37 -14.00
C TYR A 226 -9.94 3.54 -14.21
N GLY A 227 -10.35 4.25 -15.26
CA GLY A 227 -11.76 4.38 -15.63
C GLY A 227 -12.40 3.03 -15.97
N LEU A 228 -11.69 2.18 -16.72
CA LEU A 228 -12.14 0.83 -17.05
C LEU A 228 -12.25 -0.07 -15.81
N VAL A 229 -11.29 0.01 -14.88
CA VAL A 229 -11.38 -0.71 -13.61
C VAL A 229 -12.63 -0.30 -12.84
N TYR A 230 -12.97 0.99 -12.81
CA TYR A 230 -14.18 1.48 -12.15
C TYR A 230 -15.46 0.98 -12.82
N LEU A 231 -15.51 1.02 -14.15
CA LEU A 231 -16.62 0.47 -14.91
C LEU A 231 -16.76 -1.04 -14.67
N TYR A 232 -15.67 -1.79 -14.66
CA TYR A 232 -15.69 -3.23 -14.38
C TYR A 232 -16.11 -3.55 -12.95
N SER A 233 -15.69 -2.73 -11.99
CA SER A 233 -16.01 -2.92 -10.56
C SER A 233 -17.45 -2.55 -10.23
N TYR A 234 -18.16 -1.88 -11.14
CA TYR A 234 -19.56 -1.58 -10.96
C TYR A 234 -20.40 -2.86 -11.08
N PRO A 235 -21.32 -3.13 -10.13
CA PRO A 235 -22.16 -4.32 -10.18
C PRO A 235 -23.22 -4.16 -11.28
N TRP A 236 -22.89 -4.62 -12.49
CA TRP A 236 -23.80 -4.58 -13.63
C TRP A 236 -24.90 -5.63 -13.46
N PRO A 237 -26.18 -5.27 -13.66
CA PRO A 237 -27.30 -6.16 -13.40
C PRO A 237 -27.24 -7.47 -14.19
N HIS A 238 -26.61 -7.50 -15.37
CA HIS A 238 -26.53 -8.70 -16.21
C HIS A 238 -25.33 -9.62 -15.95
N ILE A 239 -24.38 -9.20 -15.11
CA ILE A 239 -23.13 -9.93 -14.84
C ILE A 239 -23.03 -10.29 -13.36
N SER A 240 -23.61 -9.47 -12.49
CA SER A 240 -23.53 -9.64 -11.03
C SER A 240 -24.50 -10.68 -10.52
N GLU A 241 -23.98 -11.72 -9.88
CA GLU A 241 -24.79 -12.66 -9.11
C GLU A 241 -25.24 -12.01 -7.79
N PRO A 242 -26.46 -12.33 -7.30
CA PRO A 242 -26.99 -11.77 -6.07
C PRO A 242 -26.17 -12.19 -4.86
N ILE A 243 -25.91 -11.24 -3.96
CA ILE A 243 -25.15 -11.48 -2.73
C ILE A 243 -25.97 -12.37 -1.80
N VAL A 244 -25.33 -13.41 -1.27
CA VAL A 244 -25.95 -14.37 -0.36
C VAL A 244 -26.16 -13.73 1.03
N ILE A 245 -27.42 -13.70 1.48
CA ILE A 245 -27.78 -13.16 2.80
C ILE A 245 -27.38 -14.14 3.90
N MET A 246 -26.89 -13.60 5.02
CA MET A 246 -26.54 -14.38 6.20
C MET A 246 -27.75 -15.17 6.72
N ASN A 247 -27.64 -16.49 6.78
CA ASN A 247 -28.66 -17.38 7.33
C ASN A 247 -27.98 -18.44 8.19
N GLY A 248 -28.30 -18.48 9.48
CA GLY A 248 -27.45 -19.06 10.54
C GLY A 248 -26.78 -20.41 10.25
N THR A 249 -27.47 -21.36 9.59
CA THR A 249 -26.91 -22.69 9.28
C THR A 249 -26.53 -22.92 7.82
N LEU A 250 -27.11 -22.20 6.85
CA LEU A 250 -26.78 -22.35 5.42
C LEU A 250 -25.67 -21.40 4.97
N ASN A 251 -25.70 -20.15 5.46
CA ASN A 251 -24.80 -19.08 5.05
C ASN A 251 -24.33 -18.26 6.27
N PRO A 252 -23.49 -18.84 7.13
CA PRO A 252 -23.05 -18.19 8.37
C PRO A 252 -22.16 -16.96 8.16
N TYR A 253 -21.56 -16.78 6.98
CA TYR A 253 -20.67 -15.64 6.66
C TYR A 253 -21.22 -14.74 5.55
N GLY A 254 -22.51 -14.89 5.22
CA GLY A 254 -23.20 -14.06 4.24
C GLY A 254 -23.37 -12.60 4.70
N CYS A 255 -23.97 -11.78 3.84
CA CYS A 255 -24.19 -10.35 4.10
C CYS A 255 -25.22 -10.17 5.23
N ASN A 256 -24.83 -9.50 6.33
CA ASN A 256 -25.71 -9.24 7.47
C ASN A 256 -26.56 -7.97 7.24
N VAL A 257 -27.86 -8.17 7.00
CA VAL A 257 -28.81 -7.08 6.70
C VAL A 257 -29.03 -6.14 7.89
N ASN A 258 -28.85 -6.63 9.13
CA ASN A 258 -29.06 -5.82 10.33
C ASN A 258 -27.91 -4.82 10.58
N GLU A 259 -26.71 -5.13 10.10
CA GLU A 259 -25.53 -4.25 10.22
C GLU A 259 -25.29 -3.45 8.92
N LEU A 260 -25.63 -4.02 7.77
CA LEU A 260 -25.34 -3.48 6.45
C LEU A 260 -26.64 -3.43 5.64
N ALA A 261 -27.38 -2.32 5.76
CA ALA A 261 -28.66 -2.14 5.09
C ALA A 261 -28.60 -2.26 3.55
N TRP A 262 -27.43 -2.00 2.94
CA TRP A 262 -27.23 -2.13 1.50
C TRP A 262 -27.28 -3.60 1.00
N CYS A 263 -27.07 -4.58 1.89
CA CYS A 263 -27.20 -6.01 1.55
C CYS A 263 -28.62 -6.34 1.02
N ALA A 264 -29.65 -5.71 1.58
CA ALA A 264 -31.04 -5.93 1.18
C ALA A 264 -31.37 -5.39 -0.22
N HIS A 265 -30.61 -4.41 -0.69
CA HIS A 265 -30.83 -3.81 -2.02
C HIS A 265 -30.15 -4.60 -3.14
N GLN A 266 -29.09 -5.35 -2.83
CA GLN A 266 -28.31 -6.10 -3.83
C GLN A 266 -28.65 -7.60 -3.90
N SER A 267 -29.41 -8.13 -2.96
CA SER A 267 -29.92 -9.51 -3.00
C SER A 267 -31.01 -9.75 -4.06
N HIS A 268 -31.57 -8.70 -4.65
CA HIS A 268 -32.65 -8.75 -5.64
C HIS A 268 -32.20 -8.46 -7.08
N VAL A 269 -30.92 -8.15 -7.30
CA VAL A 269 -30.39 -7.90 -8.65
C VAL A 269 -30.04 -9.25 -9.29
N ARG A 270 -30.58 -9.49 -10.48
CA ARG A 270 -30.44 -10.70 -11.28
C ARG A 270 -30.11 -10.32 -12.72
#